data_AF-A0A382AYN2-F1
#
_entry.id   AF-A0A382AYN2-F1
#
_cell.length_a   1.000
_cell.length_b   1.000
_cell.length_c   1.000
_cell.angle_alpha   90.00
_cell.angle_beta   90.00
_cell.angle_gamma   90.00
#
_symmetry.space_group_name_H-M   'P 1'
#
loop_
_entity.id
_entity.type
_entity.pdbx_description
1 polymer ?
#
loop_
_entity_poly.entity_id
_entity_poly.type
_entity_poly.pdbx_seq_one_letter_code
_entity_poly.pdbx_strand_id
1 'polypeptide(L)'
;MDNVQIIYPILPIVALHFYAHIHLSFSTYRAIKSREVRYRYFQVYEGGAPNYLKAARDHYKNFTEQPILFYLLCVLLFVTESVIALDIYLA
;
A
#
# COMPACT_ATOMS: atom_id res chain seq x y z
N MET A 1 7.66 -28.98 7.09
CA MET A 1 7.98 -27.57 7.37
C MET A 1 6.70 -26.95 7.90
N ASP A 2 6.70 -26.52 9.16
CA ASP A 2 5.47 -26.14 9.86
C ASP A 2 4.83 -24.89 9.26
N ASN A 3 3.50 -24.95 9.03
CA ASN A 3 2.67 -23.91 8.40
C ASN A 3 2.82 -22.50 8.98
N VAL A 4 3.41 -22.36 10.17
CA VAL A 4 3.65 -21.08 10.85
C VAL A 4 4.72 -20.23 10.13
N GLN A 5 5.62 -20.84 9.37
CA GLN A 5 6.68 -20.11 8.65
C GLN A 5 6.13 -19.16 7.58
N ILE A 6 4.91 -19.40 7.09
CA ILE A 6 4.21 -18.56 6.10
C ILE A 6 3.74 -17.23 6.71
N ILE A 7 3.60 -17.14 8.04
CA ILE A 7 3.11 -15.92 8.71
C ILE A 7 4.20 -14.84 8.80
N TYR A 8 5.48 -15.24 8.82
CA TYR A 8 6.60 -14.31 8.93
C TYR A 8 6.68 -13.26 7.80
N PRO A 9 6.53 -13.60 6.50
CA PRO A 9 6.51 -12.60 5.43
C PRO A 9 5.22 -11.76 5.39
N ILE A 10 4.09 -12.32 5.85
CA ILE A 10 2.79 -11.63 5.82
C ILE A 10 2.73 -10.49 6.84
N LEU A 11 3.34 -10.67 8.02
CA LEU A 11 3.31 -9.69 9.11
C LEU A 11 3.87 -8.30 8.71
N PRO A 12 5.07 -8.19 8.11
CA PRO A 12 5.61 -6.93 7.61
C PRO A 12 4.72 -6.26 6.56
N ILE A 13 4.15 -7.02 5.62
CA ILE A 13 3.29 -6.49 4.56
C ILE A 13 2.01 -5.90 5.16
N VAL A 14 1.39 -6.62 6.11
CA VAL A 14 0.22 -6.14 6.84
C VAL A 14 0.56 -4.89 7.65
N ALA A 15 1.70 -4.88 8.36
CA ALA A 15 2.15 -3.71 9.10
C ALA A 15 2.39 -2.48 8.20
N LEU A 16 2.99 -2.68 7.02
CA LEU A 16 3.19 -1.63 6.02
C LEU A 16 1.85 -1.10 5.47
N HIS A 17 0.85 -1.97 5.24
CA HIS A 17 -0.50 -1.55 4.86
C HIS A 17 -1.15 -0.68 5.93
N PHE A 18 -1.06 -1.09 7.20
CA PHE A 18 -1.55 -0.28 8.32
C PHE A 18 -0.81 1.05 8.42
N TYR A 19 0.51 1.06 8.30
CA TYR A 19 1.31 2.27 8.33
C TYR A 19 0.91 3.26 7.23
N ALA A 20 0.80 2.79 5.98
CA ALA A 20 0.40 3.61 4.84
C ALA A 20 -1.01 4.20 5.04
N HIS A 21 -1.94 3.40 5.57
CA HIS A 21 -3.30 3.85 5.86
C HIS A 21 -3.36 4.91 6.97
N ILE A 22 -2.61 4.70 8.06
CA ILE A 22 -2.50 5.67 9.16
C ILE A 22 -1.87 6.97 8.64
N HIS A 23 -0.82 6.89 7.82
CA HIS A 23 -0.14 8.06 7.27
C HIS A 23 -1.06 8.92 6.38
N LEU A 24 -1.87 8.29 5.53
CA LEU A 24 -2.86 9.00 4.70
C LEU A 24 -3.96 9.63 5.56
N SER A 25 -4.46 8.90 6.56
CA SER A 25 -5.50 9.37 7.48
C SER A 25 -5.03 10.58 8.28
N PHE A 26 -3.80 10.53 8.80
CA PHE A 26 -3.19 11.65 9.51
C PHE A 26 -2.98 12.86 8.59
N SER A 27 -2.48 12.66 7.38
CA SER A 27 -2.29 13.73 6.40
C SER A 27 -3.61 14.39 6.00
N THR A 28 -4.67 13.59 5.84
CA THR A 28 -6.04 14.06 5.57
C THR A 28 -6.59 14.86 6.74
N TYR A 29 -6.48 14.33 7.97
CA TYR A 29 -6.90 15.03 9.18
C TYR A 29 -6.19 16.37 9.34
N ARG A 30 -4.86 16.39 9.10
CA ARG A 30 -4.06 17.62 9.16
C ARG A 30 -4.54 18.66 8.13
N ALA A 31 -4.78 18.25 6.89
CA ALA A 31 -5.27 19.13 5.82
C ALA A 31 -6.68 19.69 6.08
N ILE A 32 -7.56 18.91 6.73
CA ILE A 32 -8.88 19.36 7.16
C ILE A 32 -8.75 20.38 8.32
N LYS A 33 -7.91 20.07 9.32
CA LYS A 33 -7.69 20.95 10.48
C LYS A 33 -7.05 22.28 10.09
N SER A 34 -6.09 22.27 9.15
CA SER A 34 -5.45 23.49 8.65
C SER A 34 -6.32 24.26 7.64
N ARG A 35 -7.50 23.75 7.27
CA ARG A 35 -8.39 24.31 6.23
C ARG A 35 -7.71 24.55 4.88
N GLU A 36 -6.59 23.86 4.63
CA GLU A 36 -5.86 23.93 3.37
C GLU A 36 -6.67 23.30 2.21
N VAL A 37 -7.63 22.44 2.54
CA VAL A 37 -8.41 21.68 1.58
C VAL A 37 -9.90 21.74 1.94
N ARG A 38 -10.74 22.05 0.95
CA ARG A 38 -12.20 22.01 1.13
C ARG A 38 -12.66 20.57 1.25
N TYR A 39 -13.63 20.31 2.13
CA TYR A 39 -14.20 18.96 2.31
C TYR A 39 -14.63 18.29 0.99
N ARG A 40 -15.15 19.06 0.03
CA ARG A 40 -15.54 18.61 -1.31
C ARG A 40 -14.38 17.98 -2.11
N TYR A 41 -13.14 18.37 -1.86
CA TYR A 41 -11.97 17.76 -2.49
C TYR A 41 -11.90 16.26 -2.17
N PHE A 42 -12.23 15.82 -0.95
CA PHE A 42 -12.10 14.40 -0.60
C PHE A 42 -13.19 13.50 -1.23
N GLN A 43 -14.25 14.09 -1.80
CA GLN A 43 -15.33 13.34 -2.45
C GLN A 43 -14.95 12.91 -3.88
N VAL A 44 -14.34 13.82 -4.63
CA VAL A 44 -14.00 13.63 -6.06
C VAL A 44 -12.49 13.71 -6.33
N TYR A 45 -11.69 14.03 -5.33
CA TYR A 45 -10.26 14.35 -5.45
C TYR A 45 -9.96 15.44 -6.48
N GLU A 46 -10.95 16.31 -6.74
CA GLU A 46 -10.87 17.42 -7.67
C GLU A 46 -10.70 18.74 -6.93
N GLY A 47 -9.71 19.53 -7.35
CA GLY A 47 -9.41 20.86 -6.82
C GLY A 47 -7.99 21.03 -6.30
N GLY A 48 -7.76 22.17 -5.64
CA GLY A 48 -6.48 22.49 -5.03
C GLY A 48 -6.24 21.70 -3.75
N ALA A 49 -5.16 20.92 -3.71
CA ALA A 49 -4.66 20.27 -2.52
C ALA A 49 -3.14 20.43 -2.42
N PRO A 50 -2.59 20.49 -1.20
CA PRO A 50 -1.17 20.64 -0.98
C PRO A 50 -0.40 19.40 -1.45
N ASN A 51 0.82 19.61 -1.93
CA ASN A 51 1.63 18.56 -2.56
C ASN A 51 1.91 17.37 -1.60
N TYR A 52 2.04 17.62 -0.30
CA TYR A 52 2.25 16.55 0.68
C TYR A 52 1.04 15.59 0.75
N LEU A 53 -0.18 16.11 0.61
CA LEU A 53 -1.40 15.30 0.67
C LEU A 53 -1.57 14.47 -0.61
N LYS A 54 -1.24 15.07 -1.76
CA LYS A 54 -1.21 14.35 -3.05
C LYS A 54 -0.19 13.24 -3.03
N ALA A 55 1.04 13.51 -2.57
CA ALA A 55 2.07 12.50 -2.44
C ALA A 55 1.66 11.35 -1.51
N ALA A 56 1.13 11.65 -0.31
CA ALA A 56 0.67 10.62 0.63
C ALA A 56 -0.45 9.74 0.03
N ARG A 57 -1.38 10.34 -0.72
CA ARG A 57 -2.45 9.62 -1.42
C ARG A 57 -1.89 8.75 -2.54
N ASP A 58 -1.01 9.29 -3.37
CA ASP A 58 -0.47 8.57 -4.52
C ASP A 58 0.43 7.41 -4.05
N HIS A 59 1.19 7.58 -2.96
CA HIS A 59 1.91 6.48 -2.30
C HIS A 59 0.96 5.39 -1.79
N TYR A 60 -0.13 5.76 -1.11
CA TYR A 60 -1.13 4.79 -0.64
C TYR A 60 -1.78 4.04 -1.81
N LYS A 61 -2.20 4.77 -2.86
CA LYS A 61 -2.80 4.20 -4.06
C LYS A 61 -1.87 3.20 -4.74
N ASN A 62 -0.62 3.57 -4.97
CA ASN A 62 0.38 2.70 -5.57
C ASN A 62 0.61 1.44 -4.71
N PHE A 63 0.70 1.62 -3.38
CA PHE A 63 0.91 0.52 -2.46
C PHE A 63 -0.27 -0.48 -2.46
N THR A 64 -1.50 0.00 -2.62
CA THR A 64 -2.70 -0.86 -2.76
C THR A 64 -2.87 -1.47 -4.14
N GLU A 65 -2.24 -0.93 -5.19
CA GLU A 65 -2.25 -1.50 -6.55
C GLU A 65 -1.15 -2.56 -6.74
N GLN A 66 -0.08 -2.50 -5.94
CA GLN A 66 1.04 -3.45 -5.92
C GLN A 66 0.65 -4.93 -5.68
N PRO A 67 -0.35 -5.28 -4.84
CA PRO A 67 -0.84 -6.65 -4.66
C PRO A 67 -1.23 -7.34 -5.97
N ILE A 68 -1.74 -6.61 -6.96
CA ILE A 68 -2.10 -7.18 -8.26
C ILE A 68 -0.83 -7.63 -9.01
N LEU A 69 0.24 -6.84 -8.96
CA LEU A 69 1.54 -7.19 -9.54
C LEU A 69 2.18 -8.36 -8.79
N PHE A 70 2.00 -8.43 -7.48
CA PHE A 70 2.45 -9.55 -6.65
C PHE A 70 1.76 -10.86 -7.06
N TYR A 71 0.43 -10.88 -7.16
CA TYR A 71 -0.29 -12.08 -7.61
C TYR A 71 0.09 -12.48 -9.04
N LEU A 72 0.30 -11.53 -9.94
CA LEU A 72 0.77 -11.79 -11.30
C LEU A 72 2.16 -12.44 -11.29
N LEU A 73 3.09 -11.92 -10.48
CA LEU A 73 4.41 -12.51 -10.29
C LEU A 73 4.33 -13.94 -9.72
N CYS A 74 3.50 -14.16 -8.69
CA CYS A 74 3.28 -15.50 -8.13
C CYS A 74 2.77 -16.50 -9.17
N VAL A 75 1.84 -16.08 -10.04
CA VAL A 75 1.32 -16.92 -11.13
C VAL A 75 2.43 -17.22 -12.16
N LEU A 76 3.24 -16.21 -12.53
CA LEU A 76 4.37 -16.42 -13.45
C LEU A 76 5.39 -17.41 -12.87
N LEU A 77 5.79 -17.24 -11.61
CA LEU A 77 6.71 -18.14 -10.92
C LEU A 77 6.15 -19.57 -10.78
N PHE A 78 4.85 -19.69 -10.55
CA PHE A 78 4.17 -20.99 -10.53
C PHE A 78 4.18 -21.68 -11.89
N VAL A 79 3.92 -20.93 -12.97
CA VAL A 79 3.89 -21.47 -14.35
C VAL A 79 5.30 -21.82 -14.86
N THR A 80 6.34 -21.10 -14.42
CA THR A 80 7.73 -21.37 -14.84
C THR A 80 8.44 -22.42 -13.99
N GLU A 81 7.76 -23.04 -13.01
CA GLU A 81 8.30 -23.97 -12.01
C GLU A 81 9.60 -23.49 -11.33
N SER A 82 9.88 -22.19 -11.42
CA SER A 82 11.11 -21.57 -10.93
C SER A 82 10.89 -21.06 -9.51
N VAL A 83 10.49 -21.94 -8.61
CA VAL A 83 10.33 -21.59 -7.19
C VAL A 83 11.70 -21.65 -6.53
N ILE A 84 12.46 -20.56 -6.65
CA ILE A 84 13.72 -20.41 -5.93
C ILE A 84 13.36 -19.94 -4.52
N ALA A 85 13.93 -20.56 -3.48
CA ALA A 85 13.65 -20.24 -2.07
C ALA A 85 13.82 -18.73 -1.72
N LEU A 86 14.54 -17.98 -2.54
CA LEU A 86 14.72 -16.53 -2.46
C LEU A 86 13.41 -15.75 -2.71
N ASP A 87 12.49 -16.27 -3.52
CA ASP A 87 11.18 -15.65 -3.78
C ASP A 87 10.29 -15.68 -2.54
N ILE A 88 10.44 -16.68 -1.67
CA ILE A 88 9.67 -16.81 -0.42
C ILE A 88 10.16 -15.80 0.64
N TYR A 89 11.42 -15.37 0.56
CA TYR A 89 12.01 -14.39 1.48
C TYR A 89 11.87 -12.93 0.99
N LEU A 90 11.74 -12.72 -0.32
CA LEU A 90 11.54 -11.39 -0.93
C LEU A 90 10.06 -11.04 -1.15
N ALA A 91 9.17 -12.04 -1.19
CA ALA A 91 7.72 -11.87 -1.16
C ALA A 91 7.24 -11.31 0.19
#